data_AF-S7VA75-F1
#
_entry.id   AF-S7VA75-F1
#
_cell.length_a   1.000
_cell.length_b   1.000
_cell.length_c   1.000
_cell.angle_alpha   90.00
_cell.angle_beta   90.00
_cell.angle_gamma   90.00
#
_symmetry.space_group_name_H-M   'P 1'
#
loop_
_entity.id
_entity.type
_entity.pdbx_description
1 polymer ?
#
loop_
_entity_poly.entity_id
_entity_poly.type
_entity_poly.pdbx_seq_one_letter_code
_entity_poly.pdbx_strand_id
1 'polypeptide(L)'
;MKTRCGFGFKRLFQSEGGSALVISMLLLVVLTIIGVAATNTSVLEILIANSSKKKAEAFYAAEAGIDHARKLLSDMIAAQASLDTWDLSDFADVSSSEAEHPGEKYVFQNKAVGDCAYTVTVFAGKANTEGLIFLKSVGTSPNGGRAVLEVSFLGKRVLPSGTTSFSSYGGQQNAGSAKSNTGYDINAMTADELSTYQLNEDA
;
A
#
# COMPACT_ATOMS: atom_id res chain seq x y z
N MET A 1 6.93 -65.18 42.07
CA MET A 1 5.90 -64.11 41.90
C MET A 1 6.07 -63.18 43.11
N LYS A 2 6.37 -61.89 43.07
CA LYS A 2 6.57 -60.89 42.02
C LYS A 2 7.33 -59.74 42.72
N THR A 3 8.49 -59.36 42.22
CA THR A 3 9.32 -58.25 42.71
C THR A 3 8.58 -56.92 42.53
N ARG A 4 8.55 -56.08 43.58
CA ARG A 4 8.22 -54.66 43.47
C ARG A 4 9.34 -53.84 44.10
N CYS A 5 10.29 -53.43 43.26
CA CYS A 5 11.23 -52.37 43.60
C CYS A 5 10.52 -51.05 43.30
N GLY A 6 10.02 -50.39 44.34
CA GLY A 6 9.59 -49.00 44.26
C GLY A 6 10.83 -48.13 44.10
N PHE A 7 10.95 -47.45 42.97
CA PHE A 7 12.01 -46.49 42.71
C PHE A 7 11.86 -45.30 43.66
N GLY A 8 12.51 -45.42 44.82
CA GLY A 8 12.42 -44.45 45.90
C GLY A 8 13.16 -43.16 45.54
N PHE A 9 12.40 -42.08 45.36
CA PHE A 9 12.86 -40.69 45.38
C PHE A 9 13.35 -40.26 46.78
N LYS A 10 14.07 -41.15 47.49
CA LYS A 10 14.41 -41.03 48.92
C LYS A 10 15.91 -40.84 49.13
N ARG A 11 16.58 -39.95 48.37
CA ARG A 11 17.99 -39.56 48.64
C ARG A 11 18.39 -38.14 48.21
N LEU A 12 17.45 -37.20 48.05
CA LEU A 12 17.80 -35.80 47.75
C LEU A 12 17.86 -34.87 48.97
N PHE A 13 17.58 -35.36 50.19
CA PHE A 13 17.49 -34.53 51.40
C PHE A 13 18.44 -34.97 52.51
N GLN A 14 19.73 -35.14 52.20
CA GLN A 14 20.77 -35.35 53.21
C GLN A 14 21.63 -34.08 53.33
N SER A 15 21.34 -33.26 54.36
CA SER A 15 22.15 -32.16 54.93
C SER A 15 23.04 -31.32 53.98
N GLU A 16 22.40 -30.49 53.15
CA GLU A 16 23.03 -29.38 52.38
C GLU A 16 22.70 -28.05 53.10
N GLY A 17 23.38 -27.76 54.21
CA GLY A 17 22.99 -26.74 55.20
C GLY A 17 23.07 -25.25 54.80
N GLY A 18 23.24 -24.93 53.52
CA GLY A 18 23.30 -23.53 53.04
C GLY A 18 23.42 -23.36 51.52
N SER A 19 23.95 -24.35 50.81
CA SER A 19 24.08 -24.37 49.34
C SER A 19 22.73 -24.29 48.62
N ALA A 20 21.70 -24.96 49.14
CA ALA A 20 20.35 -24.94 48.56
C ALA A 20 19.75 -23.53 48.47
N LEU A 21 20.06 -22.65 49.44
CA LEU A 21 19.59 -21.27 49.46
C LEU A 21 20.32 -20.41 48.41
N VAL A 22 21.61 -20.63 48.21
CA VAL A 22 22.39 -19.91 47.19
C VAL A 22 21.94 -20.33 45.79
N ILE A 23 21.73 -21.63 45.57
CA ILE A 23 21.27 -22.16 44.27
C ILE A 23 19.86 -21.66 43.95
N SER A 24 18.94 -21.65 44.92
CA SER A 24 17.58 -21.14 44.69
C SER A 24 17.58 -19.65 44.36
N MET A 25 18.40 -18.85 45.03
CA MET A 25 18.54 -17.42 44.76
C MET A 25 19.16 -17.17 43.37
N LEU A 26 20.16 -17.96 42.97
CA LEU A 26 20.75 -17.89 41.64
C LEU A 26 19.76 -18.26 40.53
N LEU A 27 18.97 -19.32 40.73
CA LEU A 27 17.89 -19.71 39.81
C LEU A 27 16.81 -18.63 39.71
N LEU A 28 16.46 -17.99 40.83
CA LEU A 28 15.48 -16.89 40.85
C LEU A 28 16.00 -15.70 40.04
N VAL A 29 17.27 -15.33 40.18
CA VAL A 29 17.89 -14.25 39.39
C VAL A 29 17.87 -14.59 37.90
N VAL A 30 18.26 -15.80 37.51
CA VAL A 30 18.23 -16.23 36.10
C VAL A 30 16.80 -16.17 35.54
N LEU A 31 15.82 -16.71 36.27
CA LEU A 31 14.42 -16.67 35.87
C LEU A 31 13.89 -15.24 35.76
N THR A 32 14.33 -14.34 36.65
CA THR A 32 13.95 -12.92 36.61
C THR A 32 14.49 -12.24 35.34
N ILE A 33 15.75 -12.48 34.99
CA ILE A 33 16.34 -11.94 33.76
C ILE A 33 15.57 -12.43 32.53
N ILE A 34 15.25 -13.73 32.48
CA ILE A 34 14.46 -14.31 31.39
C ILE A 34 13.05 -13.72 31.36
N GLY A 35 12.40 -13.57 32.52
CA GLY A 35 11.06 -12.99 32.63
C GLY A 35 11.00 -11.54 32.17
N VAL A 36 12.01 -10.73 32.52
CA VAL A 36 12.14 -9.34 32.05
C VAL A 36 12.41 -9.30 30.55
N ALA A 37 13.30 -10.16 30.03
CA ALA A 37 13.57 -10.24 28.60
C ALA A 37 12.31 -10.63 27.80
N ALA A 38 11.56 -11.63 28.26
CA ALA A 38 10.30 -12.04 27.64
C ALA A 38 9.26 -10.91 27.66
N THR A 39 9.12 -10.22 28.80
CA THR A 39 8.20 -9.07 28.94
C THR A 39 8.56 -7.94 27.98
N ASN A 40 9.85 -7.60 27.87
CA ASN A 40 10.33 -6.58 26.94
C ASN A 40 10.01 -6.93 25.49
N THR A 41 10.20 -8.19 25.09
CA THR A 41 9.80 -8.68 23.76
C THR A 41 8.31 -8.48 23.52
N SER A 42 7.46 -8.88 24.47
CA SER A 42 5.99 -8.70 24.35
C SER A 42 5.58 -7.23 24.21
N VAL A 43 6.24 -6.31 24.93
CA VAL A 43 5.97 -4.86 24.79
C VAL A 43 6.34 -4.38 23.39
N LEU A 44 7.47 -4.82 22.84
CA LEU A 44 7.87 -4.47 21.48
C LEU A 44 6.89 -5.01 20.43
N GLU A 45 6.44 -6.25 20.57
CA GLU A 45 5.45 -6.86 19.69
C GLU A 45 4.12 -6.08 19.70
N ILE A 46 3.65 -5.65 20.87
CA ILE A 46 2.44 -4.82 21.00
C ILE A 46 2.64 -3.47 20.30
N LEU A 47 3.79 -2.83 20.45
CA LEU A 47 4.08 -1.55 19.80
C LEU A 47 4.12 -1.69 18.27
N ILE A 48 4.74 -2.76 17.77
CA ILE A 48 4.77 -3.09 16.33
C ILE A 48 3.36 -3.37 15.82
N ALA A 49 2.58 -4.17 16.55
CA ALA A 49 1.20 -4.50 16.19
C ALA A 49 0.32 -3.24 16.14
N ASN A 50 0.45 -2.35 17.11
CA ASN A 50 -0.28 -1.08 17.13
C ASN A 50 0.12 -0.16 15.96
N SER A 51 1.42 -0.07 15.65
CA SER A 51 1.89 0.69 14.50
C SER A 51 1.36 0.13 13.18
N SER A 52 1.39 -1.20 13.02
CA SER A 52 0.85 -1.91 11.85
C SER A 52 -0.66 -1.68 11.71
N LYS A 53 -1.41 -1.80 12.81
CA LYS A 53 -2.85 -1.55 12.84
C LYS A 53 -3.20 -0.13 12.37
N LYS A 54 -2.52 0.90 12.89
CA LYS A 54 -2.74 2.30 12.50
C LYS A 54 -2.48 2.53 11.00
N LYS A 55 -1.46 1.87 10.44
CA LYS A 55 -1.17 1.95 9.00
C LYS A 55 -2.27 1.28 8.18
N ALA A 56 -2.77 0.12 8.62
CA ALA A 56 -3.87 -0.58 7.96
C ALA A 56 -5.16 0.25 7.97
N GLU A 57 -5.53 0.85 9.10
CA GLU A 57 -6.68 1.76 9.21
C GLU A 57 -6.59 2.94 8.23
N ALA A 58 -5.43 3.61 8.20
CA ALA A 58 -5.21 4.71 7.27
C ALA A 58 -5.22 4.26 5.81
N PHE A 59 -4.73 3.05 5.52
CA PHE A 59 -4.76 2.47 4.18
C PHE A 59 -6.19 2.20 3.72
N TYR A 60 -7.03 1.60 4.57
CA TYR A 60 -8.46 1.38 4.24
C TYR A 60 -9.21 2.70 4.02
N ALA A 61 -8.89 3.74 4.79
CA ALA A 61 -9.45 5.07 4.55
C ALA A 61 -9.03 5.64 3.19
N ALA A 62 -7.74 5.49 2.83
CA ALA A 62 -7.24 5.91 1.54
C ALA A 62 -7.92 5.14 0.39
N GLU A 63 -8.10 3.82 0.52
CA GLU A 63 -8.76 2.97 -0.48
C GLU A 63 -10.23 3.37 -0.67
N ALA A 64 -10.95 3.62 0.43
CA ALA A 64 -12.31 4.13 0.38
C ALA A 64 -12.40 5.48 -0.36
N GLY A 65 -11.37 6.33 -0.23
CA GLY A 65 -11.25 7.57 -0.99
C GLY A 65 -11.12 7.33 -2.49
N ILE A 66 -10.25 6.39 -2.91
CA ILE A 66 -10.09 6.02 -4.32
C ILE A 66 -11.40 5.45 -4.89
N ASP A 67 -12.06 4.55 -4.17
CA ASP A 67 -13.33 3.97 -4.63
C ASP A 67 -14.44 5.01 -4.77
N HIS A 68 -14.52 5.96 -3.83
CA HIS A 68 -15.50 7.04 -3.91
C HIS A 68 -15.20 7.98 -5.09
N ALA A 69 -13.94 8.31 -5.31
CA ALA A 69 -13.52 9.14 -6.44
C ALA A 69 -13.75 8.41 -7.77
N ARG A 70 -13.45 7.11 -7.84
CA ARG A 70 -13.72 6.27 -9.01
C ARG A 70 -15.21 6.26 -9.35
N LYS A 71 -16.08 6.14 -8.35
CA LYS A 71 -17.53 6.23 -8.56
C LYS A 71 -17.93 7.59 -9.12
N LEU A 72 -17.44 8.67 -8.52
CA LEU A 72 -17.71 10.03 -9.00
C LEU A 72 -17.27 10.22 -10.46
N LEU A 73 -16.05 9.77 -10.80
CA LEU A 73 -15.57 9.82 -12.18
C LEU A 73 -16.41 8.94 -13.13
N SER A 74 -16.84 7.76 -12.68
CA SER A 74 -17.74 6.90 -13.46
C SER A 74 -19.09 7.57 -13.72
N ASP A 75 -19.64 8.29 -12.74
CA ASP A 75 -20.90 9.03 -12.89
C ASP A 75 -20.72 10.22 -13.84
N MET A 76 -19.58 10.92 -13.78
CA MET A 76 -19.22 11.97 -14.74
C MET A 76 -19.10 11.42 -16.17
N ILE A 77 -18.48 10.25 -16.35
CA ILE A 77 -18.38 9.57 -17.65
C ILE A 77 -19.78 9.18 -18.14
N ALA A 78 -20.62 8.61 -17.28
CA ALA A 78 -21.97 8.16 -17.65
C ALA A 78 -22.90 9.34 -18.02
N ALA A 79 -22.68 10.51 -17.44
CA ALA A 79 -23.44 11.73 -17.76
C ALA A 79 -23.04 12.37 -19.10
N GLN A 80 -21.92 11.95 -19.72
CA GLN A 80 -21.38 12.57 -20.94
C GLN A 80 -21.42 11.60 -22.13
N ALA A 81 -21.92 12.07 -23.28
CA ALA A 81 -22.06 11.27 -24.50
C ALA A 81 -20.70 10.94 -25.17
N SER A 82 -19.69 11.78 -24.94
CA SER A 82 -18.31 11.59 -25.39
C SER A 82 -17.36 12.37 -24.47
N LEU A 83 -16.21 11.79 -24.13
CA LEU A 83 -15.15 12.46 -23.39
C LEU A 83 -13.91 12.55 -24.29
N ASP A 84 -13.62 13.76 -24.77
CA ASP A 84 -12.38 14.00 -25.53
C ASP A 84 -11.19 14.27 -24.59
N THR A 85 -11.45 14.75 -23.37
CA THR A 85 -10.46 15.03 -22.33
C THR A 85 -11.14 15.01 -20.95
N TRP A 86 -10.37 14.80 -19.88
CA TRP A 86 -10.86 14.99 -18.52
C TRP A 86 -11.02 16.48 -18.23
N ASP A 87 -12.26 16.94 -18.14
CA ASP A 87 -12.55 18.26 -17.58
C ASP A 87 -12.54 18.16 -16.05
N LEU A 88 -11.55 18.81 -15.44
CA LEU A 88 -11.36 18.86 -14.00
C LEU A 88 -11.64 20.27 -13.45
N SER A 89 -12.21 21.17 -14.27
CA SER A 89 -12.39 22.57 -13.91
C SER A 89 -13.34 22.80 -12.74
N ASP A 90 -14.31 21.90 -12.54
CA ASP A 90 -15.26 21.94 -11.42
C ASP A 90 -14.62 21.65 -10.05
N PHE A 91 -13.40 21.09 -10.02
CA PHE A 91 -12.68 20.82 -8.79
C PHE A 91 -11.83 22.00 -8.34
N ALA A 92 -11.86 22.27 -7.03
CA ALA A 92 -11.08 23.33 -6.39
C ALA A 92 -9.58 23.05 -6.50
N ASP A 93 -8.79 24.08 -6.81
CA ASP A 93 -7.33 23.96 -6.88
C ASP A 93 -6.71 23.68 -5.50
N VAL A 94 -5.70 22.82 -5.47
CA VAL A 94 -4.77 22.74 -4.34
C VAL A 94 -3.81 23.93 -4.44
N SER A 95 -3.58 24.61 -3.32
CA SER A 95 -2.66 25.76 -3.31
C SER A 95 -1.27 25.31 -3.81
N SER A 96 -0.60 26.15 -4.60
CA SER A 96 0.71 25.78 -5.19
C SER A 96 1.81 25.54 -4.15
N SER A 97 1.61 26.00 -2.91
CA SER A 97 2.48 25.71 -1.77
C SER A 97 2.27 24.32 -1.16
N GLU A 98 1.10 23.72 -1.37
CA GLU A 98 0.71 22.42 -0.80
C GLU A 98 0.65 21.32 -1.86
N ALA A 99 0.49 21.70 -3.13
CA ALA A 99 0.41 20.80 -4.25
C ALA A 99 1.76 20.09 -4.47
N GLU A 100 1.74 18.77 -4.46
CA GLU A 100 2.90 17.95 -4.81
C GLU A 100 3.04 17.86 -6.34
N HIS A 101 1.91 18.01 -7.05
CA HIS A 101 1.86 18.05 -8.50
C HIS A 101 1.27 19.37 -9.01
N PRO A 102 1.80 19.93 -10.11
CA PRO A 102 1.27 21.15 -10.67
C PRO A 102 -0.12 20.94 -11.27
N GLY A 103 -1.04 21.84 -10.95
CA GLY A 103 -2.44 21.73 -11.36
C GLY A 103 -3.23 20.64 -10.60
N GLU A 104 -2.73 20.24 -9.43
CA GLU A 104 -3.45 19.34 -8.53
C GLU A 104 -4.72 20.01 -7.99
N LYS A 105 -5.82 19.25 -7.99
CA LYS A 105 -7.16 19.72 -7.59
C LYS A 105 -7.77 18.77 -6.58
N TYR A 106 -8.58 19.28 -5.66
CA TYR A 106 -9.30 18.49 -4.68
C TYR A 106 -10.58 17.89 -5.25
N VAL A 107 -10.65 16.56 -5.24
CA VAL A 107 -11.91 15.82 -5.47
C VAL A 107 -12.70 15.73 -4.16
N PHE A 108 -12.02 15.39 -3.06
CA PHE A 108 -12.58 15.38 -1.71
C PHE A 108 -11.59 15.93 -0.72
N GLN A 109 -12.07 16.76 0.21
CA GLN A 109 -11.24 17.34 1.28
C GLN A 109 -11.67 16.79 2.63
N ASN A 110 -10.73 16.17 3.35
CA ASN A 110 -10.89 15.68 4.72
C ASN A 110 -12.25 14.99 4.99
N LYS A 111 -12.63 14.06 4.12
CA LYS A 111 -13.89 13.33 4.23
C LYS A 111 -13.75 12.22 5.27
N ALA A 112 -14.62 12.21 6.27
CA ALA A 112 -14.65 11.17 7.29
C ALA A 112 -15.19 9.82 6.75
N VAL A 113 -14.57 8.73 7.20
CA VAL A 113 -14.98 7.33 7.03
C VAL A 113 -14.77 6.61 8.35
N GLY A 114 -15.87 6.45 9.11
CA GLY A 114 -15.78 6.01 10.49
C GLY A 114 -14.93 6.99 11.31
N ASP A 115 -13.95 6.47 12.05
CA ASP A 115 -13.01 7.29 12.80
C ASP A 115 -11.89 7.87 11.92
N CYS A 116 -11.64 7.29 10.75
CA CYS A 116 -10.61 7.78 9.84
C CYS A 116 -11.13 8.88 8.92
N ALA A 117 -10.23 9.56 8.24
CA ALA A 117 -10.56 10.51 7.18
C ALA A 117 -9.69 10.29 5.96
N TYR A 118 -10.14 10.73 4.80
CA TYR A 118 -9.33 10.76 3.59
C TYR A 118 -9.44 12.10 2.87
N THR A 119 -8.41 12.43 2.11
CA THR A 119 -8.40 13.54 1.15
C THR A 119 -8.01 12.98 -0.21
N VAL A 120 -8.79 13.27 -1.24
CA VAL A 120 -8.50 12.83 -2.61
C VAL A 120 -8.23 14.02 -3.49
N THR A 121 -7.13 13.97 -4.21
CA THR A 121 -6.74 14.93 -5.22
C THR A 121 -6.60 14.27 -6.59
N VAL A 122 -6.75 15.07 -7.63
CA VAL A 122 -6.60 14.69 -9.03
C VAL A 122 -5.60 15.62 -9.70
N PHE A 123 -4.75 15.08 -10.56
CA PHE A 123 -3.83 15.87 -11.38
C PHE A 123 -3.57 15.18 -12.72
N ALA A 124 -3.22 15.99 -13.73
CA ALA A 124 -2.86 15.49 -15.05
C ALA A 124 -1.38 15.06 -15.10
N GLY A 125 -1.09 13.98 -15.81
CA GLY A 125 0.29 13.58 -16.08
C GLY A 125 0.99 14.57 -17.01
N LYS A 126 2.23 14.97 -16.68
CA LYS A 126 3.04 15.86 -17.54
C LYS A 126 3.66 15.20 -18.77
N ALA A 127 3.60 13.87 -18.88
CA ALA A 127 4.15 13.16 -20.02
C ALA A 127 3.09 13.07 -21.13
N ASN A 128 3.20 14.00 -22.10
CA ASN A 128 2.66 13.95 -23.47
C ASN A 128 1.23 13.45 -23.63
N THR A 129 0.31 14.42 -23.67
CA THR A 129 -0.97 14.45 -24.41
C THR A 129 -1.59 13.10 -24.71
N GLU A 130 -2.43 12.58 -23.80
CA GLU A 130 -3.56 11.69 -24.10
C GLU A 130 -4.28 11.25 -22.80
N GLY A 131 -5.12 12.12 -22.24
CA GLY A 131 -6.23 11.71 -21.36
C GLY A 131 -5.91 10.87 -20.11
N LEU A 132 -4.67 10.85 -19.63
CA LEU A 132 -4.29 10.16 -18.38
C LEU A 132 -4.38 11.13 -17.20
N ILE A 133 -5.18 10.77 -16.20
CA ILE A 133 -5.22 11.47 -14.91
C ILE A 133 -4.72 10.54 -13.80
N PHE A 134 -4.21 11.15 -12.74
CA PHE A 134 -3.82 10.46 -11.52
C PHE A 134 -4.76 10.90 -10.40
N LEU A 135 -5.27 9.94 -9.66
CA LEU A 135 -5.94 10.16 -8.38
C LEU A 135 -4.99 9.79 -7.27
N LYS A 136 -4.78 10.72 -6.34
CA LYS A 136 -4.06 10.50 -5.09
C LYS A 136 -5.04 10.56 -3.94
N SER A 137 -5.08 9.52 -3.12
CA SER A 137 -5.86 9.48 -1.89
C SER A 137 -4.93 9.37 -0.70
N VAL A 138 -5.09 10.30 0.24
CA VAL A 138 -4.35 10.34 1.49
C VAL A 138 -5.32 10.01 2.62
N GLY A 139 -5.17 8.82 3.20
CA GLY A 139 -5.93 8.38 4.36
C GLY A 139 -5.21 8.72 5.65
N THR A 140 -5.97 9.14 6.65
CA THR A 140 -5.49 9.50 7.99
C THR A 140 -6.34 8.81 9.06
N SER A 141 -5.68 8.11 9.99
CA SER A 141 -6.31 7.55 11.20
C SER A 141 -6.23 8.56 12.35
N PRO A 142 -7.23 8.61 13.27
CA PRO A 142 -7.23 9.52 14.42
C PRO A 142 -5.96 9.47 15.25
N ASN A 143 -5.31 8.32 15.27
CA ASN A 143 -4.16 8.03 16.12
C ASN A 143 -2.81 8.25 15.41
N GLY A 144 -2.81 9.04 14.33
CA GLY A 144 -1.61 9.46 13.59
C GLY A 144 -1.15 8.50 12.49
N GLY A 145 -1.94 7.48 12.15
CA GLY A 145 -1.66 6.65 10.97
C GLY A 145 -1.89 7.46 9.69
N ARG A 146 -0.98 7.36 8.71
CA ARG A 146 -1.15 7.94 7.37
C ARG A 146 -0.81 6.91 6.31
N ALA A 147 -1.58 6.90 5.23
CA ALA A 147 -1.32 6.10 4.05
C ALA A 147 -1.65 6.92 2.81
N VAL A 148 -0.87 6.72 1.74
CA VAL A 148 -1.06 7.41 0.46
C VAL A 148 -1.19 6.34 -0.62
N LEU A 149 -2.22 6.46 -1.44
CA LEU A 149 -2.52 5.61 -2.58
C LEU A 149 -2.62 6.48 -3.82
N GLU A 150 -1.93 6.07 -4.88
CA GLU A 150 -2.01 6.72 -6.18
C GLU A 150 -2.43 5.72 -7.24
N VAL A 151 -3.43 6.10 -8.04
CA VAL A 151 -3.96 5.27 -9.12
C VAL A 151 -4.11 6.15 -10.36
N SER A 152 -3.70 5.62 -11.50
CA SER A 152 -3.86 6.29 -12.79
C SER A 152 -5.10 5.78 -13.52
N PHE A 153 -5.79 6.68 -14.21
CA PHE A 153 -6.97 6.39 -15.02
C PHE A 153 -6.77 6.94 -16.43
N LEU A 154 -7.00 6.09 -17.42
CA LEU A 154 -7.06 6.48 -18.82
C LEU A 154 -8.49 6.88 -19.16
N GLY A 155 -8.67 8.10 -19.65
CA GLY A 155 -9.93 8.53 -20.26
C GLY A 155 -10.11 7.80 -21.59
N LYS A 156 -11.36 7.46 -21.93
CA LYS A 156 -11.69 6.86 -23.23
C LYS A 156 -11.26 7.82 -24.35
N ARG A 157 -10.26 7.45 -25.16
CA ARG A 157 -9.94 8.15 -26.41
C ARG A 157 -11.02 7.85 -27.44
N VAL A 158 -11.66 8.88 -28.00
CA VAL A 158 -12.23 8.77 -29.34
C VAL A 158 -11.03 8.76 -30.29
N LEU A 159 -10.66 7.58 -30.76
CA LEU A 159 -9.68 7.46 -31.83
C LEU A 159 -10.29 8.12 -33.08
N PRO A 160 -9.58 9.03 -33.76
CA PRO A 160 -9.93 9.37 -35.13
C PRO A 160 -10.02 8.06 -35.91
N SER A 161 -11.02 7.93 -36.77
CA SER A 161 -11.20 6.75 -37.62
C SER A 161 -9.88 6.38 -38.31
N GLY A 162 -9.28 5.25 -37.91
CA GLY A 162 -8.08 4.70 -38.55
C GLY A 162 -6.84 4.49 -37.66
N THR A 163 -6.85 4.82 -36.38
CA THR A 163 -5.68 4.56 -35.50
C THR A 163 -5.96 3.39 -34.55
N THR A 164 -5.12 2.36 -34.62
CA THR A 164 -5.26 1.10 -33.87
C THR A 164 -4.93 1.28 -32.39
N SER A 165 -5.74 0.64 -31.55
CA SER A 165 -5.59 0.60 -30.10
C SER A 165 -4.37 -0.20 -29.65
N PHE A 166 -3.88 0.19 -28.46
CA PHE A 166 -3.31 -0.66 -27.41
C PHE A 166 -1.89 -1.22 -27.59
N SER A 167 -0.96 -0.76 -26.73
CA SER A 167 0.04 -1.64 -26.11
C SER A 167 0.41 -1.11 -24.73
N SER A 168 0.40 -2.03 -23.75
CA SER A 168 0.69 -1.82 -22.33
C SER A 168 2.10 -2.31 -22.03
N TYR A 169 2.83 -1.63 -21.14
CA TYR A 169 3.31 -2.12 -19.83
C TYR A 169 4.48 -1.26 -19.38
N GLY A 170 4.37 -0.68 -18.18
CA GLY A 170 5.43 0.12 -17.57
C GLY A 170 5.41 -0.06 -16.06
N GLY A 171 5.54 -1.29 -15.58
CA GLY A 171 5.77 -1.53 -14.15
C GLY A 171 7.16 -1.01 -13.78
N GLN A 172 7.24 0.15 -13.12
CA GLN A 172 8.50 0.65 -12.55
C GLN A 172 8.41 0.72 -11.03
N GLN A 173 9.10 -0.19 -10.34
CA GLN A 173 9.37 -0.08 -8.91
C GLN A 173 10.51 0.93 -8.68
N ASN A 174 10.21 2.13 -8.18
CA ASN A 174 10.91 2.85 -7.09
C ASN A 174 10.44 4.32 -7.04
N ALA A 175 10.44 4.95 -5.87
CA ALA A 175 10.14 6.38 -5.68
C ALA A 175 11.44 7.22 -5.59
N GLY A 176 11.51 8.34 -6.30
CA GLY A 176 12.60 9.32 -6.21
C GLY A 176 12.49 10.46 -7.22
N SER A 177 12.80 11.69 -6.80
CA SER A 177 12.57 12.94 -7.55
C SER A 177 13.41 13.15 -8.81
N ALA A 178 14.28 12.20 -9.17
CA ALA A 178 15.15 12.24 -10.36
C ALA A 178 14.90 11.07 -11.33
N LYS A 179 13.77 10.37 -11.19
CA LYS A 179 13.35 9.37 -12.18
C LYS A 179 12.69 10.05 -13.37
N SER A 180 13.30 9.88 -14.54
CA SER A 180 12.70 10.26 -15.81
C SER A 180 11.94 9.06 -16.36
N ASN A 181 10.60 9.07 -16.33
CA ASN A 181 9.74 8.09 -17.02
C ASN A 181 9.73 8.33 -18.54
N THR A 182 10.85 8.77 -19.11
CA THR A 182 10.99 9.10 -20.54
C THR A 182 11.56 7.94 -21.35
N GLY A 183 11.87 6.81 -20.71
CA GLY A 183 12.28 5.57 -21.35
C GLY A 183 11.09 4.83 -21.92
N TYR A 184 10.57 5.32 -23.02
CA TYR A 184 9.51 4.70 -23.81
C TYR A 184 10.18 4.03 -25.01
N ASP A 185 10.54 2.75 -24.91
CA ASP A 185 10.85 1.89 -26.06
C ASP A 185 9.53 1.49 -26.77
N ILE A 186 8.79 2.50 -27.21
CA ILE A 186 7.57 2.38 -28.02
C ILE A 186 7.85 3.03 -29.35
N ASN A 187 8.67 2.36 -30.16
CA ASN A 187 8.44 2.46 -31.59
C ASN A 187 7.12 1.75 -31.87
N ALA A 188 6.21 2.43 -32.56
CA ALA A 188 5.00 1.80 -33.05
C ALA A 188 5.40 0.60 -33.92
N MET A 189 4.88 -0.60 -33.62
CA MET A 189 4.94 -1.70 -34.57
C MET A 189 4.17 -1.24 -35.81
N THR A 190 4.91 -0.97 -36.88
CA THR A 190 4.31 -0.56 -38.15
C THR A 190 3.69 -1.78 -38.84
N ALA A 191 2.68 -1.57 -39.68
CA ALA A 191 1.99 -2.68 -40.37
C ALA A 191 2.94 -3.56 -41.20
N ASP A 192 4.11 -3.04 -41.59
CA ASP A 192 5.17 -3.76 -42.30
C ASP A 192 5.82 -4.84 -41.41
N GLU A 193 6.03 -4.53 -40.13
CA GLU A 193 6.58 -5.48 -39.12
C GLU A 193 5.56 -6.52 -38.66
N LEU A 194 4.26 -6.29 -38.91
CA LEU A 194 3.19 -7.27 -38.64
C LEU A 194 3.10 -8.35 -39.73
N SER A 195 3.58 -8.04 -40.95
CA SER A 195 3.53 -8.95 -42.11
C SER A 195 4.59 -10.06 -42.07
N THR A 196 5.68 -9.85 -41.34
CA THR A 196 6.82 -10.79 -41.30
C THR A 196 6.61 -11.94 -40.30
N TYR A 197 5.61 -11.83 -39.43
CA TYR A 197 5.29 -12.82 -38.38
C TYR A 197 3.94 -13.52 -38.58
N GLN A 198 3.26 -13.32 -39.71
CA GLN A 198 2.29 -14.32 -40.15
C GLN A 198 3.09 -15.57 -40.51
N LEU A 199 3.15 -16.52 -39.58
CA LEU A 199 3.51 -17.89 -39.91
C LEU A 199 2.69 -18.26 -41.16
N ASN A 200 3.38 -18.71 -42.20
CA ASN A 200 2.75 -19.33 -43.37
C ASN A 200 1.91 -20.52 -42.88
N GLU A 201 0.68 -20.24 -42.49
CA GLU A 201 -0.39 -21.22 -42.45
C GLU A 201 -0.91 -21.29 -43.89
N ASP A 202 -0.36 -22.29 -44.59
CA ASP A 202 -0.92 -22.95 -45.77
C ASP A 202 -0.51 -22.44 -47.17
N ALA A 203 0.25 -23.31 -47.84
CA ALA A 203 0.51 -23.47 -49.29
C ALA A 203 1.60 -22.61 -49.96
#